data_AF-A0A969HIG0-F1
#
_entry.id   AF-A0A969HIG0-F1
#
_cell.length_a   1.000
_cell.length_b   1.000
_cell.length_c   1.000
_cell.angle_alpha   90.00
_cell.angle_beta   90.00
_cell.angle_gamma   90.00
#
_symmetry.space_group_name_H-M   'P 1'
#
loop_
_entity.id
_entity.type
_entity.pdbx_description
1 polymer ?
#
loop_
_entity_poly.entity_id
_entity_poly.type
_entity_poly.pdbx_seq_one_letter_code
_entity_poly.pdbx_strand_id
1 'polypeptide(L)'
;MNRRDFLRISGPLSTTPLLINAIPLSAFNPYDMLMALDCDTVSERALIIIKMDGGNDGINTVIPIPQYDLYARQRPSIKIPEQGSGKYILLDQKLRSADQVALHPSLKEIKSLYDQGFVNIVQGAGYPSPNRSHF
;
A
#
# COMPACT_ATOMS: atom_id res chain seq x y z
N MET A 1 5.69 -25.67 -34.78
CA MET A 1 5.10 -24.32 -34.88
C MET A 1 6.04 -23.35 -34.17
N ASN A 2 6.63 -22.37 -34.87
CA ASN A 2 7.60 -21.47 -34.24
C ASN A 2 6.88 -20.37 -33.46
N ARG A 3 7.51 -19.85 -32.39
CA ARG A 3 6.99 -18.73 -31.57
C ARG A 3 6.59 -17.51 -32.42
N ARG A 4 7.28 -17.31 -33.54
CA ARG A 4 6.99 -16.24 -34.50
C ARG A 4 5.72 -16.46 -35.32
N ASP A 5 5.35 -17.71 -35.58
CA ASP A 5 4.14 -18.06 -36.31
C ASP A 5 2.92 -17.97 -35.39
N PHE A 6 3.08 -18.35 -34.11
CA PHE A 6 2.04 -18.20 -33.08
C PHE A 6 1.61 -16.74 -32.90
N LEU A 7 2.56 -15.80 -32.80
CA LEU A 7 2.27 -14.38 -32.59
C LEU A 7 1.63 -13.69 -33.80
N ARG A 8 1.92 -14.17 -35.03
CA ARG A 8 1.27 -13.67 -36.25
C ARG A 8 -0.18 -14.13 -36.38
N ILE A 9 -0.48 -15.33 -35.87
CA ILE A 9 -1.82 -15.92 -35.91
C ILE A 9 -2.68 -15.40 -34.74
N SER A 10 -2.10 -15.07 -33.59
CA SER A 10 -2.83 -14.53 -32.43
C SER A 10 -3.13 -13.03 -32.52
N GLY A 11 -2.42 -12.28 -33.36
CA GLY A 11 -2.57 -10.82 -33.51
C GLY A 11 -3.91 -10.33 -34.07
N PRO A 12 -4.53 -10.99 -35.07
CA PRO A 12 -5.79 -10.52 -35.65
C PRO A 12 -7.06 -10.99 -34.93
N LEU A 13 -6.94 -11.95 -33.99
CA LEU A 13 -8.08 -12.51 -33.24
C LEU A 13 -8.52 -11.65 -32.05
N SER A 14 -7.74 -10.64 -31.66
CA SER A 14 -8.01 -9.80 -30.50
C SER A 14 -8.92 -8.61 -30.77
N THR A 15 -9.33 -8.36 -32.02
CA THR A 15 -10.14 -7.19 -32.39
C THR A 15 -11.58 -7.52 -32.78
N THR A 16 -11.96 -8.79 -32.83
CA THR A 16 -13.36 -9.20 -33.05
C THR A 16 -14.08 -9.36 -31.71
N PRO A 17 -15.13 -8.56 -31.42
CA PRO A 17 -15.96 -8.79 -30.24
C PRO A 17 -16.61 -10.16 -30.32
N LEU A 18 -16.39 -10.99 -29.31
CA LEU A 18 -17.10 -12.25 -29.15
C LEU A 18 -18.48 -11.96 -28.57
N LEU A 19 -19.53 -12.37 -29.29
CA LEU A 19 -20.90 -12.33 -28.79
C LEU A 19 -21.21 -13.67 -28.10
N ILE A 20 -21.45 -13.64 -26.79
CA ILE A 20 -22.09 -14.76 -26.08
C ILE A 20 -23.51 -14.31 -25.75
N ASN A 21 -24.52 -15.00 -26.29
CA ASN A 21 -25.94 -14.65 -26.10
C ASN A 21 -26.28 -13.18 -26.42
N ALA A 22 -25.77 -12.66 -27.55
CA ALA A 22 -25.99 -11.27 -27.98
C ALA A 22 -25.48 -10.20 -27.00
N ILE A 23 -24.73 -10.57 -25.96
CA ILE A 23 -24.01 -9.65 -25.10
C ILE A 23 -22.59 -9.52 -25.64
N PRO A 24 -22.14 -8.32 -26.03
CA PRO A 24 -20.77 -8.10 -26.43
C PRO A 24 -19.85 -8.31 -25.22
N LEU A 25 -19.05 -9.38 -25.24
CA LEU A 25 -17.90 -9.51 -24.34
C LEU A 25 -16.76 -8.70 -24.95
N SER A 26 -16.64 -7.44 -24.51
CA SER A 26 -15.42 -6.67 -24.71
C SER A 26 -14.32 -7.26 -23.84
N ALA A 27 -13.21 -7.69 -24.45
CA ALA A 27 -11.99 -7.97 -23.71
C ALA A 27 -11.57 -6.69 -22.97
N PHE A 28 -11.32 -6.80 -21.65
CA PHE A 28 -10.79 -5.69 -20.86
C PHE A 28 -9.57 -5.12 -21.55
N ASN A 29 -9.70 -3.92 -22.11
CA ASN A 29 -8.60 -3.23 -22.73
C ASN A 29 -7.67 -2.76 -21.60
N PRO A 30 -6.41 -3.21 -21.53
CA PRO A 30 -5.48 -2.68 -20.54
C PRO A 30 -5.26 -1.17 -20.72
N TYR A 31 -5.59 -0.60 -21.89
CA TYR A 31 -5.66 0.84 -22.07
C TYR A 31 -6.83 1.49 -21.31
N ASP A 32 -7.96 0.83 -21.03
CA ASP A 32 -9.02 1.44 -20.21
C ASP A 32 -8.55 1.67 -18.75
N MET A 33 -7.70 0.78 -18.23
CA MET A 33 -7.07 0.99 -16.93
C MET A 33 -5.98 2.08 -16.98
N LEU A 34 -5.33 2.27 -18.13
CA LEU A 34 -4.38 3.35 -18.38
C LEU A 34 -5.09 4.71 -18.64
N MET A 35 -6.29 4.70 -19.21
CA MET A 35 -7.16 5.86 -19.40
C MET A 35 -7.87 6.23 -18.10
N ALA A 36 -8.09 5.30 -17.18
CA ALA A 36 -8.45 5.62 -15.79
C ALA A 36 -7.32 6.35 -15.04
N LEU A 37 -6.08 6.31 -15.55
CA LEU A 37 -4.95 7.12 -15.09
C LEU A 37 -4.80 8.42 -15.90
N ASP A 38 -5.59 8.61 -16.97
CA ASP A 38 -5.60 9.84 -17.74
C ASP A 38 -6.28 10.92 -16.91
N CYS A 39 -5.46 11.63 -16.15
CA CYS A 39 -5.87 12.68 -15.24
C CYS A 39 -5.93 14.05 -15.92
N ASP A 40 -6.11 14.11 -17.23
CA ASP A 40 -6.24 15.37 -17.99
C ASP A 40 -7.46 16.20 -17.54
N THR A 41 -8.46 15.58 -16.90
CA THR A 41 -9.59 16.27 -16.28
C THR A 41 -9.37 16.68 -14.81
N VAL A 42 -8.26 16.25 -14.19
CA VAL A 42 -7.94 16.56 -12.79
C VAL A 42 -6.92 17.70 -12.75
N SER A 43 -7.41 18.92 -12.97
CA SER A 43 -6.64 20.14 -12.74
C SER A 43 -6.54 20.44 -11.24
N GLU A 44 -5.54 21.23 -10.83
CA GLU A 44 -5.37 21.73 -9.44
C GLU A 44 -4.99 20.69 -8.36
N ARG A 45 -4.20 19.67 -8.72
CA ARG A 45 -3.64 18.73 -7.73
C ARG A 45 -2.57 19.38 -6.85
N ALA A 46 -2.73 19.26 -5.54
CA ALA A 46 -1.71 19.62 -4.56
C ALA A 46 -1.14 18.35 -3.92
N LEU A 47 0.20 18.24 -3.89
CA LEU A 47 0.91 17.25 -3.10
C LEU A 47 1.40 17.90 -1.81
N ILE A 48 0.89 17.44 -0.68
CA ILE A 48 1.33 17.88 0.64
C ILE A 48 2.27 16.82 1.21
N ILE A 49 3.51 17.22 1.51
CA ILE A 49 4.51 16.35 2.14
C ILE A 49 4.78 16.88 3.54
N ILE A 50 4.47 16.07 4.55
CA ILE A 50 4.75 16.38 5.96
C ILE A 50 5.96 15.55 6.39
N LYS A 51 7.11 16.20 6.53
CA LYS A 51 8.32 15.57 7.11
C LYS A 51 8.29 15.74 8.62
N MET A 52 8.20 14.63 9.35
CA MET A 52 8.23 14.62 10.81
C MET A 52 9.64 14.31 11.33
N ASP A 53 10.53 15.29 11.28
CA ASP A 53 11.91 15.16 11.77
C ASP A 53 12.02 15.41 13.28
N GLY A 54 12.87 14.64 13.97
CA GLY A 54 13.15 14.77 15.41
C GLY A 54 12.00 14.46 16.40
N GLY A 55 10.74 14.67 16.01
CA GLY A 55 9.58 14.53 16.90
C GLY A 55 8.81 13.21 16.78
N ASN A 56 8.92 12.52 15.64
CA ASN A 56 8.18 11.28 15.40
C ASN A 56 9.06 10.04 15.52
N ASP A 57 8.73 9.13 16.44
CA ASP A 57 9.26 7.77 16.42
C ASP A 57 8.40 6.92 15.47
N GLY A 58 8.92 6.67 14.27
CA GLY A 58 8.23 5.91 13.23
C GLY A 58 7.83 4.49 13.66
N ILE A 59 8.59 3.85 14.55
CA ILE A 59 8.28 2.49 15.01
C ILE A 59 7.21 2.52 16.11
N ASN A 60 7.11 3.61 16.90
CA ASN A 60 5.95 3.82 17.78
C ASN A 60 4.71 4.26 16.99
N THR A 61 4.88 4.82 15.80
CA THR A 61 3.78 5.18 14.89
C THR A 61 3.16 3.94 14.25
N VAL A 62 4.02 3.06 13.70
CA VAL A 62 3.66 1.79 13.05
C VAL A 62 4.47 0.67 13.69
N ILE A 63 3.82 -0.06 14.59
CA ILE A 63 4.42 -1.07 15.47
C ILE A 63 4.42 -2.44 14.76
N PRO A 64 5.58 -3.11 14.61
CA PRO A 64 5.67 -4.42 13.99
C PRO A 64 5.20 -5.51 14.96
N ILE A 65 4.01 -6.06 14.74
CA ILE A 65 3.41 -7.04 15.67
C ILE A 65 4.19 -8.36 15.76
N PRO A 66 4.67 -8.96 14.65
CA PRO A 66 5.45 -10.19 14.72
C PRO A 66 6.78 -10.06 15.46
N GLN A 67 7.29 -8.83 15.59
CA GLN A 67 8.54 -8.52 16.29
C GLN A 67 8.29 -7.69 17.55
N TYR A 68 7.10 -7.75 18.14
CA TYR A 68 6.73 -6.92 19.28
C TYR A 68 7.71 -7.07 20.46
N ASP A 69 8.20 -8.27 20.76
CA ASP A 69 9.19 -8.49 21.81
C ASP A 69 10.52 -7.76 21.56
N LEU A 70 10.99 -7.78 20.31
CA LEU A 70 12.20 -7.05 19.92
C LEU A 70 11.98 -5.54 20.01
N TYR A 71 10.83 -5.07 19.52
CA TYR A 71 10.38 -3.69 19.64
C TYR A 71 10.35 -3.24 21.11
N ALA A 72 9.74 -4.03 22.00
CA ALA A 72 9.59 -3.75 23.42
C ALA A 72 10.96 -3.72 24.14
N ARG A 73 11.87 -4.64 23.80
CA ARG A 73 13.25 -4.64 24.34
C ARG A 73 14.05 -3.42 23.88
N GLN A 74 13.87 -2.98 22.64
CA GLN A 74 14.55 -1.79 22.12
C GLN A 74 13.94 -0.47 22.61
N ARG A 75 12.73 -0.51 23.17
CA ARG A 75 11.97 0.66 23.68
C ARG A 75 11.47 0.45 25.11
N PRO A 76 12.37 0.18 26.08
CA PRO A 76 11.96 -0.23 27.42
C PRO A 76 11.04 0.80 28.12
N SER A 77 11.31 2.09 27.91
CA SER A 77 10.60 3.23 28.51
C SER A 77 9.42 3.77 27.69
N ILE A 78 9.43 3.58 26.37
CA ILE A 78 8.47 4.22 25.44
C ILE A 78 7.65 3.24 24.61
N LYS A 79 7.75 1.93 24.88
CA LYS A 79 6.92 0.93 24.20
C LYS A 79 5.43 1.19 24.45
N ILE A 80 4.63 1.01 23.40
CA ILE A 80 3.17 1.00 23.49
C ILE A 80 2.72 -0.37 24.01
N PRO A 81 1.91 -0.44 25.08
CA PRO A 81 1.52 -1.71 25.70
C PRO A 81 0.59 -2.55 24.81
N GLU A 82 0.54 -3.86 25.08
CA GLU A 82 -0.38 -4.79 24.39
C GLU A 82 -1.81 -4.74 24.94
N GLN A 83 -1.97 -4.24 26.16
CA GLN A 83 -3.22 -4.26 26.92
C GLN A 83 -3.47 -2.93 27.64
N GLY A 84 -4.72 -2.74 28.08
CA GLY A 84 -5.16 -1.53 28.74
C GLY A 84 -5.63 -0.43 27.77
N SER A 85 -5.93 0.74 28.33
CA SER A 85 -6.47 1.90 27.59
C SER A 85 -5.47 2.54 26.62
N GLY A 86 -4.17 2.41 26.90
CA GLY A 86 -3.09 2.90 26.06
C GLY A 86 -2.56 1.87 25.06
N LYS A 87 -3.28 0.76 24.82
CA LYS A 87 -2.80 -0.28 23.91
C LYS A 87 -2.80 0.16 22.45
N TYR A 88 -1.91 -0.43 21.67
CA TYR A 88 -1.86 -0.21 20.23
C TYR A 88 -3.19 -0.57 19.53
N ILE A 89 -3.38 -0.02 18.33
CA ILE A 89 -4.55 -0.31 17.49
C ILE A 89 -4.09 -1.23 16.35
N LEU A 90 -4.50 -2.50 16.36
CA LEU A 90 -4.15 -3.41 15.28
C LEU A 90 -4.71 -2.88 13.94
N LEU A 91 -3.85 -2.75 12.93
CA LEU A 91 -4.21 -2.09 11.66
C LEU A 91 -5.23 -2.94 10.88
N ASP A 92 -4.89 -4.20 10.62
CA ASP A 92 -5.76 -5.14 9.94
C ASP A 92 -5.44 -6.58 10.36
N GLN A 93 -6.45 -7.27 10.89
CA GLN A 93 -6.35 -8.67 11.31
C GLN A 93 -6.35 -9.64 10.13
N LYS A 94 -6.79 -9.21 8.94
CA LYS A 94 -6.88 -10.04 7.73
C LYS A 94 -5.53 -10.21 7.04
N LEU A 95 -4.56 -9.35 7.36
CA LEU A 95 -3.20 -9.47 6.86
C LEU A 95 -2.54 -10.74 7.40
N ARG A 96 -1.63 -11.31 6.60
CA ARG A 96 -0.79 -12.42 7.04
C ARG A 96 -0.05 -11.98 8.31
N SER A 97 0.15 -12.92 9.24
CA SER A 97 0.82 -12.61 10.51
C SER A 97 2.12 -11.84 10.29
N ALA A 98 2.98 -12.25 9.35
CA ALA A 98 4.24 -11.57 9.03
C ALA A 98 4.12 -10.10 8.57
N ASP A 99 2.95 -9.69 8.07
CA ASP A 99 2.70 -8.33 7.58
C ASP A 99 1.87 -7.49 8.59
N GLN A 100 1.48 -8.08 9.73
CA GLN A 100 0.65 -7.38 10.70
C GLN A 100 1.42 -6.26 11.38
N VAL A 101 0.81 -5.09 11.39
CA VAL A 101 1.29 -3.92 12.12
C VAL A 101 0.16 -3.33 12.94
N ALA A 102 0.52 -2.54 13.94
CA ALA A 102 -0.43 -1.75 14.71
C ALA A 102 -0.06 -0.27 14.70
N LEU A 103 -1.06 0.59 14.93
CA LEU A 103 -0.91 2.02 15.02
C LEU A 103 -0.76 2.46 16.47
N HIS A 104 -0.08 3.59 16.66
CA HIS A 104 -0.08 4.32 17.92
C HIS A 104 -1.53 4.58 18.41
N PRO A 105 -1.83 4.53 19.72
CA PRO A 105 -3.18 4.70 20.25
C PRO A 105 -3.86 6.04 19.90
N SER A 106 -3.06 7.07 19.61
CA SER A 106 -3.54 8.40 19.19
C SER A 106 -3.91 8.49 17.71
N LEU A 107 -3.76 7.43 16.92
CA LEU A 107 -4.01 7.41 15.47
C LEU A 107 -5.34 6.74 15.12
N LYS A 108 -6.37 6.91 15.95
CA LYS A 108 -7.70 6.30 15.74
C LYS A 108 -8.35 6.82 14.46
N GLU A 109 -8.14 8.09 14.16
CA GLU A 109 -8.69 8.77 12.99
C GLU A 109 -7.99 8.27 11.72
N ILE A 110 -6.66 8.04 11.78
CA ILE A 110 -5.91 7.41 10.68
C ILE A 110 -6.38 5.97 10.47
N LYS A 111 -6.64 5.21 11.54
CA LYS A 111 -7.25 3.87 11.43
C LYS A 111 -8.60 3.93 10.71
N SER A 112 -9.45 4.89 11.07
CA SER A 112 -10.76 5.08 10.42
C SER A 112 -10.61 5.37 8.92
N LEU A 113 -9.63 6.20 8.53
CA LEU A 113 -9.35 6.48 7.12
C LEU A 113 -8.77 5.27 6.39
N TYR A 114 -7.93 4.47 7.05
CA TYR A 114 -7.44 3.19 6.53
C TYR A 114 -8.59 2.23 6.26
N ASP A 115 -9.53 2.09 7.19
CA ASP A 115 -10.69 1.21 7.06
C ASP A 115 -11.63 1.62 5.92
N GLN A 116 -11.64 2.91 5.58
CA GLN A 116 -12.37 3.46 4.44
C GLN A 116 -11.59 3.34 3.11
N GLY A 117 -10.34 2.88 3.13
CA GLY A 117 -9.49 2.75 1.93
C GLY A 117 -8.77 4.04 1.52
N PHE A 118 -8.79 5.08 2.36
CA PHE A 118 -8.14 6.37 2.06
C PHE A 118 -6.68 6.46 2.49
N VAL A 119 -6.20 5.51 3.30
CA VAL A 119 -4.81 5.49 3.79
C VAL A 119 -4.12 4.20 3.37
N ASN A 120 -2.90 4.35 2.89
CA ASN A 120 -1.96 3.26 2.69
C ASN A 120 -0.70 3.53 3.52
N ILE A 121 -0.14 2.45 4.08
CA ILE A 121 1.11 2.53 4.86
C ILE A 121 2.21 1.83 4.06
N VAL A 122 3.25 2.58 3.74
CA VAL A 122 4.42 2.06 3.02
C VAL A 122 5.60 2.07 4.00
N GLN A 123 6.14 0.89 4.27
CA GLN A 123 7.31 0.70 5.11
C GLN A 123 8.53 0.35 4.26
N GLY A 124 9.74 0.60 4.78
CA GLY A 124 10.97 0.27 4.06
C GLY A 124 11.23 1.12 2.82
N ALA A 125 10.59 2.29 2.71
CA ALA A 125 10.88 3.24 1.65
C ALA A 125 12.32 3.79 1.80
N GLY A 126 13.13 3.62 0.76
CA GLY A 126 14.52 4.03 0.73
C GLY A 126 15.08 4.01 -0.69
N TYR A 127 16.38 4.25 -0.82
CA TYR A 127 17.10 4.20 -2.11
C TYR A 127 18.31 3.26 -1.98
N PRO A 128 18.78 2.62 -3.08
CA PRO A 128 19.75 1.52 -3.00
C PRO A 128 21.08 1.85 -2.29
N SER A 129 21.52 3.10 -2.40
CA SER A 129 22.81 3.57 -1.85
C SER A 129 22.60 4.72 -0.88
N PRO A 130 22.09 4.47 0.34
CA PRO A 130 21.80 5.53 1.30
C PRO A 130 23.08 6.27 1.68
N ASN A 131 23.10 7.59 1.47
CA ASN A 131 24.17 8.44 1.97
C ASN A 131 24.10 8.47 3.51
N ARG A 132 25.19 8.03 4.16
CA ARG A 132 25.31 7.95 5.62
C ARG A 132 26.13 9.08 6.22
N SER A 133 26.51 10.09 5.44
CA SER A 133 27.45 11.13 5.86
C SER A 133 26.92 12.07 6.94
N HIS A 134 25.65 11.95 7.33
CA HIS A 134 24.98 12.93 8.18
C HIS A 134 24.06 12.32 9.25
N PHE A 135 24.24 11.03 9.54
CA PHE A 135 23.70 10.40 10.75
C PHE A 135 24.73 10.49 11.88
#